data_AF-A0A436BLB1-F1
#
_entry.id   AF-A0A436BLB1-F1
#
_cell.length_a   1.000
_cell.length_b   1.000
_cell.length_c   1.000
_cell.angle_alpha   90.00
_cell.angle_beta   90.00
_cell.angle_gamma   90.00
#
_symmetry.space_group_name_H-M   'P 1'
#
loop_
_entity.id
_entity.type
_entity.pdbx_description
1 polymer ?
#
loop_
_entity_poly.entity_id
_entity_poly.type
_entity_poly.pdbx_seq_one_letter_code
_entity_poly.pdbx_strand_id
1 'polypeptide(L)' 'MEAYQDIRDAVARLCARFPGEYWRALDREMTYPGDFVAALTQAGWLSILIPEAYGGSGLP' A
#
# COMPACT_ATOMS: atom_id res chain seq x y z
N MET A 1 -23.64 3.20 5.88
CA MET A 1 -22.35 2.67 6.37
C MET A 1 -21.55 2.32 5.14
N GLU A 2 -21.03 3.36 4.47
CA GLU A 2 -20.53 3.26 3.08
C GLU A 2 -19.33 4.21 2.89
N ALA A 3 -18.72 4.63 4.00
CA ALA A 3 -17.54 5.47 3.93
C ALA A 3 -16.34 4.60 3.56
N TYR A 4 -15.65 4.98 2.48
CA TYR A 4 -14.35 4.45 2.06
C TYR A 4 -14.37 3.08 1.36
N GLN A 5 -15.48 2.67 0.73
CA GLN A 5 -15.56 1.43 -0.05
C GLN A 5 -14.49 1.41 -1.16
N ASP A 6 -14.36 2.51 -1.90
CA ASP A 6 -13.37 2.66 -2.99
C ASP A 6 -11.93 2.55 -2.50
N ILE A 7 -11.65 3.07 -1.30
CA ILE A 7 -10.34 2.96 -0.65
C ILE A 7 -10.04 1.51 -0.31
N ARG A 8 -11.01 0.79 0.26
CA ARG A 8 -10.85 -0.63 0.62
C ARG A 8 -10.61 -1.48 -0.62
N ASP A 9 -11.34 -1.21 -1.70
CA ASP A 9 -11.17 -1.92 -2.96
C ASP A 9 -9.81 -1.63 -3.61
N ALA A 10 -9.36 -0.38 -3.59
CA ALA A 10 -8.05 0.00 -4.09
C ALA A 10 -6.91 -0.67 -3.31
N VAL A 11 -6.99 -0.69 -1.96
CA VAL A 11 -6.01 -1.37 -1.10
C VAL A 11 -6.07 -2.88 -1.31
N ALA A 12 -7.25 -3.48 -1.42
CA ALA A 12 -7.41 -4.91 -1.67
C ALA A 12 -6.79 -5.33 -3.01
N ARG A 13 -6.99 -4.55 -4.07
CA ARG A 13 -6.35 -4.76 -5.38
C ARG A 13 -4.83 -4.65 -5.31
N LEU A 14 -4.31 -3.74 -4.51
CA LEU A 14 -2.86 -3.61 -4.29
C LEU A 14 -2.32 -4.84 -3.56
N CYS A 15 -2.94 -5.24 -2.45
CA CYS A 15 -2.53 -6.42 -1.69
C CYS A 15 -2.61 -7.71 -2.51
N ALA A 16 -3.56 -7.84 -3.44
CA ALA A 16 -3.68 -8.99 -4.33
C ALA A 16 -2.45 -9.20 -5.25
N ARG A 17 -1.64 -8.16 -5.49
CA ARG A 17 -0.39 -8.26 -6.24
C ARG A 17 0.75 -8.90 -5.44
N PHE A 18 0.60 -9.06 -4.13
CA PHE A 18 1.61 -9.58 -3.20
C PHE A 18 1.08 -10.83 -2.50
N PRO A 19 1.01 -11.97 -3.21
CA PRO A 19 0.48 -13.23 -2.68
C PRO A 19 1.36 -13.81 -1.57
N GLY A 20 0.85 -14.82 -0.85
CA GLY A 20 1.57 -15.44 0.27
C GLY A 20 2.94 -16.03 -0.08
N GLU A 21 3.23 -16.32 -1.35
CA GLU A 21 4.59 -16.70 -1.79
C GLU A 21 5.60 -15.56 -1.67
N TYR A 22 5.22 -14.32 -1.98
CA TYR A 22 6.07 -13.15 -1.81
C TYR A 22 6.45 -12.97 -0.34
N TRP A 23 5.46 -13.03 0.56
CA TRP A 23 5.70 -12.88 1.99
C TRP A 23 6.55 -14.02 2.58
N ARG A 24 6.34 -15.26 2.11
CA ARG A 24 7.16 -16.41 2.54
C ARG A 24 8.60 -16.30 2.05
N ALA A 25 8.84 -15.76 0.86
CA ALA A 25 10.19 -15.51 0.37
C ALA A 25 10.90 -14.46 1.23
N LEU A 26 10.23 -13.34 1.53
CA LEU A 26 10.78 -12.30 2.40
C LEU A 26 11.10 -12.80 3.80
N ASP A 27 10.20 -13.57 4.41
CA ASP A 27 10.40 -14.16 5.74
C ASP A 27 11.62 -15.09 5.75
N ARG A 28 11.73 -15.97 4.74
CA ARG A 28 12.87 -16.88 4.59
C ARG A 28 14.20 -16.15 4.44
N GLU A 29 14.20 -15.03 3.73
CA GLU A 29 15.41 -14.25 3.45
C GLU A 29 15.66 -13.15 4.49
N MET A 30 14.72 -12.95 5.43
CA MET A 30 14.71 -11.82 6.38
C MET A 30 14.88 -10.46 5.67
N THR A 31 14.24 -10.31 4.52
CA THR A 31 14.38 -9.12 3.67
C THR A 31 13.22 -8.15 3.84
N TYR A 32 13.50 -6.87 3.60
CA TYR A 32 12.50 -5.82 3.66
C TYR A 32 11.55 -5.89 2.45
N PRO A 33 10.22 -5.73 2.63
CA PRO A 33 9.23 -5.76 1.55
C PRO A 33 9.26 -4.47 0.70
N GLY A 34 10.39 -4.20 0.03
CA GLY A 34 10.62 -2.97 -0.72
C GLY A 34 9.60 -2.74 -1.83
N ASP A 35 9.26 -3.78 -2.60
CA ASP A 35 8.31 -3.67 -3.71
C ASP A 35 6.89 -3.35 -3.24
N PHE A 36 6.47 -3.94 -2.12
CA PHE A 36 5.18 -3.66 -1.51
C PHE A 36 5.09 -2.22 -1.00
N VAL A 37 6.15 -1.75 -0.34
CA VAL A 37 6.24 -0.39 0.18
C VAL A 37 6.27 0.61 -0.97
N ALA A 38 7.05 0.35 -2.02
CA ALA A 38 7.08 1.18 -3.22
C ALA A 38 5.69 1.25 -3.89
N ALA A 39 4.97 0.13 -3.97
CA ALA A 39 3.62 0.10 -4.51
C ALA A 39 2.64 0.94 -3.68
N LEU A 40 2.73 0.86 -2.34
CA LEU A 40 1.91 1.69 -1.44
C LEU A 40 2.25 3.18 -1.55
N THR A 41 3.53 3.53 -1.68
CA THR A 41 3.99 4.91 -1.89
C THR A 41 3.50 5.47 -3.22
N GLN A 42 3.63 4.71 -4.32
CA GLN A 42 3.13 5.14 -5.64
C GLN A 42 1.61 5.32 -5.67
N ALA A 43 0.89 4.52 -4.89
CA ALA A 43 -0.56 4.63 -4.76
C ALA A 43 -1.01 5.69 -3.73
N GLY A 44 -0.08 6.44 -3.12
CA GLY A 44 -0.37 7.55 -2.19
C GLY A 44 -0.78 7.12 -0.77
N TRP A 45 -0.92 5.82 -0.50
CA TRP A 45 -1.44 5.30 0.78
C TRP A 45 -0.48 5.51 1.96
N LEU A 46 0.83 5.62 1.70
CA LEU A 46 1.86 5.75 2.74
C LEU A 46 2.10 7.20 3.19
N SER A 47 1.40 8.16 2.57
CA SER A 47 1.60 9.59 2.75
C SER A 47 0.31 10.32 3.12
N ILE A 48 -0.65 9.61 3.72
CA ILE A 48 -2.00 10.11 4.02
C ILE A 48 -2.02 11.35 4.93
N LEU A 49 -0.97 11.54 5.75
CA LEU A 49 -0.79 12.70 6.64
C LEU A 49 0.22 13.73 6.10
N ILE A 50 0.85 13.45 4.96
CA ILE A 50 1.77 14.38 4.32
C ILE A 50 0.93 15.33 3.46
N PRO A 51 1.21 16.65 3.44
CA PRO A 51 0.51 17.56 2.53
C PRO A 51 0.70 17.12 1.08
N GLU A 52 -0.29 17.32 0.21
CA GLU A 52 -0.24 16.94 -1.22
C GLU A 52 1.02 17.50 -1.93
N ALA A 53 1.46 18.70 -1.52
CA ALA A 53 2.69 19.35 -2.00
C ALA A 53 3.99 18.53 -1.80
N TYR A 54 3.95 17.49 -0.96
CA TYR A 54 5.08 16.62 -0.64
C TYR A 54 4.79 15.13 -0.92
N GLY A 55 3.78 14.83 -1.73
CA GLY A 55 3.44 13.45 -2.15
C GLY A 55 2.37 12.76 -1.31
N GLY A 56 1.59 13.50 -0.53
CA GLY A 56 0.44 12.95 0.19
C GLY A 56 -0.81 12.75 -0.66
N SER A 57 -1.63 11.78 -0.29
CA SER A 57 -2.85 11.40 -1.03
C SER A 57 -4.03 12.38 -0.83
N GLY A 58 -3.93 13.36 0.07
CA GLY A 58 -4.97 14.38 0.25
C GLY A 58 -6.36 13.80 0.52
N LEU A 59 -6.46 12.68 1.24
CA LEU A 59 -7.76 12.07 1.50
C LEU A 59 -8.58 12.96 2.44
N PRO A 60 -9.88 13.16 2.16
CA PRO A 60 -10.79 13.91 3.03
C PRO A 60 -11.07 13.20 4.36
#